data_AF-A0A529SMU6-F1
#
_entry.id   AF-A0A529SMU6-F1
#
_cell.length_a   1.000
_cell.length_b   1.000
_cell.length_c   1.000
_cell.angle_alpha   90.00
_cell.angle_beta   90.00
_cell.angle_gamma   90.00
#
_symmetry.space_group_name_H-M   'P 1'
#
loop_
_entity.id
_entity.type
_entity.pdbx_description
1 polymer ?
#
loop_
_entity_poly.entity_id
_entity_poly.type
_entity_poly.pdbx_seq_one_letter_code
_entity_poly.pdbx_strand_id
1 'polypeptide(L)' 'IESAALSLEPHRLAFYLYDLASVFHAQWNRGHDNQDLRFVKVNDRESTYARLGLVQAVSDVLTSGLTLIGADAPTEMR' A
#
# COMPACT_ATOMS: atom_id res chain seq x y z
N ILE A 1 6.49 13.83 -2.58
CA ILE A 1 6.45 14.77 -1.43
C ILE A 1 7.04 16.12 -1.82
N GLU A 2 8.31 16.19 -2.24
CA GLU A 2 8.99 17.44 -2.63
C GLU A 2 8.18 18.32 -3.59
N SER A 3 7.65 17.76 -4.68
CA SER A 3 6.82 18.53 -5.63
C SER A 3 5.54 19.10 -4.99
N ALA A 4 4.88 18.36 -4.11
CA ALA A 4 3.68 18.84 -3.41
C ALA A 4 4.04 19.96 -2.41
N ALA A 5 5.20 19.87 -1.76
CA ALA A 5 5.70 20.88 -0.84
C ALA A 5 6.11 22.17 -1.58
N LEU A 6 6.88 22.05 -2.67
CA LEU A 6 7.33 23.20 -3.47
C LEU A 6 6.15 23.97 -4.09
N SER A 7 5.12 23.25 -4.52
CA SER A 7 3.91 23.87 -5.10
C SER A 7 2.88 24.30 -4.06
N LEU A 8 3.08 24.01 -2.77
CA LEU A 8 2.10 24.25 -1.70
C LEU A 8 0.74 23.54 -1.93
N GLU A 9 0.79 22.32 -2.45
CA GLU A 9 -0.38 21.54 -2.88
C GLU A 9 -0.47 20.20 -2.11
N PRO A 10 -0.79 20.22 -0.80
CA PRO A 10 -0.81 19.02 0.05
C PRO A 10 -1.81 17.96 -0.42
N HIS A 11 -2.87 18.36 -1.14
CA HIS A 11 -3.85 17.45 -1.71
C HIS A 11 -3.24 16.42 -2.68
N ARG A 12 -2.10 16.72 -3.32
CA ARG A 12 -1.40 15.76 -4.19
C ARG A 12 -0.94 14.52 -3.43
N LEU A 13 -0.57 14.68 -2.15
CA LEU A 13 -0.18 13.54 -1.32
C LEU A 13 -1.40 12.66 -1.02
N ALA A 14 -2.54 13.26 -0.68
CA ALA A 14 -3.78 12.51 -0.46
C ALA A 14 -4.23 11.72 -1.70
N PHE A 15 -4.18 12.33 -2.89
CA PHE A 15 -4.48 11.63 -4.15
C PHE A 15 -3.51 10.48 -4.43
N TYR A 16 -2.20 10.70 -4.22
CA TYR A 16 -1.22 9.62 -4.36
C TYR A 16 -1.50 8.45 -3.41
N LEU A 17 -1.84 8.71 -2.15
CA LEU A 17 -2.15 7.64 -1.17
C LEU A 17 -3.42 6.89 -1.55
N TYR A 18 -4.44 7.59 -2.06
CA TYR A 18 -5.65 6.99 -2.59
C TYR A 18 -5.36 6.05 -3.77
N ASP A 19 -4.56 6.52 -4.74
CA ASP A 19 -4.19 5.72 -5.91
C ASP A 19 -3.36 4.49 -5.52
N LEU A 20 -2.38 4.67 -4.62
CA LEU A 20 -1.56 3.58 -4.09
C LEU A 20 -2.42 2.51 -3.41
N ALA A 21 -3.33 2.93 -2.51
CA ALA A 21 -4.24 2.02 -1.83
C ALA A 21 -5.16 1.29 -2.82
N SER A 22 -5.66 2.00 -3.85
CA SER A 22 -6.52 1.43 -4.88
C SER A 22 -5.81 0.36 -5.73
N VAL A 23 -4.58 0.62 -6.16
CA VAL A 23 -3.78 -0.35 -6.93
C VAL A 23 -3.41 -1.55 -6.06
N PHE A 24 -3.04 -1.33 -4.80
CA PHE A 24 -2.75 -2.41 -3.85
C PHE A 24 -3.98 -3.30 -3.62
N HIS A 25 -5.16 -2.69 -3.40
CA HIS A 25 -6.43 -3.41 -3.24
C HIS A 25 -6.81 -4.22 -4.49
N ALA A 26 -6.64 -3.63 -5.68
CA ALA A 26 -6.85 -4.33 -6.94
C ALA A 26 -5.92 -5.55 -7.06
N GLN A 27 -4.63 -5.41 -6.74
CA GLN A 27 -3.69 -6.52 -6.76
C GLN A 27 -4.03 -7.61 -5.75
N TRP A 28 -4.48 -7.23 -4.54
CA TRP A 28 -4.96 -8.18 -3.53
C TRP A 28 -6.11 -9.05 -4.06
N ASN A 29 -7.11 -8.41 -4.68
CA ASN A 29 -8.29 -9.12 -5.18
C ASN A 29 -7.98 -10.08 -6.33
N ARG A 30 -6.97 -9.80 -7.17
CA ARG A 30 -6.55 -10.70 -8.25
C ARG A 30 -6.13 -12.09 -7.77
N GLY A 31 -5.74 -12.23 -6.50
CA GLY A 31 -5.45 -13.52 -5.86
C GLY A 31 -6.67 -14.43 -5.70
N HIS A 32 -7.88 -13.88 -5.82
CA HIS A 32 -9.12 -14.66 -5.87
C HIS A 32 -9.23 -15.43 -7.19
N ASP A 33 -9.07 -14.74 -8.32
CA ASP A 33 -9.24 -15.33 -9.66
C ASP A 33 -8.04 -16.16 -10.07
N ASN A 34 -6.83 -15.70 -9.73
CA ASN A 34 -5.59 -16.39 -10.02
C ASN A 34 -4.76 -16.59 -8.74
N GLN A 35 -4.72 -17.85 -8.29
CA GLN A 35 -4.01 -18.22 -7.06
C GLN A 35 -2.49 -17.95 -7.13
N ASP A 36 -1.90 -17.91 -8.33
CA ASP A 36 -0.49 -17.57 -8.50
C ASP A 36 -0.17 -16.11 -8.17
N LEU A 37 -1.18 -15.25 -8.08
CA LEU A 37 -1.03 -13.84 -7.72
C LEU A 37 -1.22 -13.58 -6.22
N ARG A 38 -1.57 -14.60 -5.41
CA ARG A 38 -1.72 -14.43 -3.95
C ARG A 38 -0.40 -14.05 -3.29
N PHE A 39 -0.44 -13.12 -2.35
CA PHE A 39 0.76 -12.72 -1.59
C PHE A 39 1.38 -13.89 -0.81
N VAL A 40 0.56 -14.82 -0.32
CA VAL A 40 1.01 -16.01 0.43
C VAL A 40 0.74 -17.27 -0.38
N LYS A 41 1.80 -18.05 -0.64
CA LYS A 41 1.77 -19.34 -1.33
C LYS A 41 2.38 -20.42 -0.42
N VAL A 42 1.57 -21.39 0.02
CA VAL A 42 1.98 -22.44 0.98
C VAL A 42 3.21 -23.22 0.50
N ASN A 43 3.30 -23.47 -0.80
CA ASN A 43 4.37 -24.29 -1.39
C ASN A 43 5.49 -23.46 -2.05
N ASP A 44 5.49 -22.14 -1.89
CA ASP A 44 6.45 -21.22 -2.52
C ASP A 44 6.83 -20.11 -1.53
N ARG A 45 7.78 -20.45 -0.66
CA ARG A 45 8.21 -19.62 0.47
C ARG A 45 9.01 -18.40 0.03
N GLU A 46 9.84 -18.53 -1.00
CA GLU A 46 10.67 -17.43 -1.50
C GLU A 46 9.79 -16.33 -2.10
N SER A 47 8.85 -16.70 -2.98
CA SER A 47 7.88 -15.75 -3.56
C SER A 47 7.00 -15.12 -2.48
N THR A 48 6.57 -15.91 -1.49
CA THR A 48 5.82 -15.41 -0.33
C THR A 48 6.58 -14.32 0.42
N TYR A 49 7.86 -14.53 0.73
CA TYR A 49 8.66 -13.52 1.44
C TYR A 49 8.86 -12.25 0.62
N ALA A 50 9.20 -12.38 -0.67
CA ALA A 50 9.34 -11.22 -1.54
C ALA A 50 8.04 -10.39 -1.59
N ARG A 51 6.90 -11.07 -1.69
CA ARG A 51 5.56 -10.45 -1.73
C ARG A 51 5.16 -9.83 -0.40
N LEU A 52 5.47 -10.45 0.73
CA LEU A 52 5.27 -9.84 2.06
C LEU A 52 6.16 -8.61 2.27
N GLY A 53 7.38 -8.61 1.73
CA GLY A 53 8.23 -7.41 1.69
C GLY A 53 7.57 -6.25 0.94
N LEU A 54 6.92 -6.53 -0.20
CA LEU A 54 6.12 -5.54 -0.91
C LEU A 54 4.93 -5.04 -0.08
N VAL A 55 4.18 -5.94 0.57
CA VAL A 55 3.07 -5.57 1.46
C VAL A 55 3.54 -4.65 2.58
N GLN A 56 4.66 -4.99 3.23
CA GLN A 56 5.25 -4.16 4.28
C GLN A 56 5.64 -2.78 3.75
N ALA A 57 6.30 -2.70 2.60
CA ALA A 57 6.69 -1.43 2.00
C ALA A 57 5.47 -0.54 1.68
N VAL A 58 4.38 -1.11 1.15
CA VAL A 58 3.14 -0.35 0.93
C VAL A 58 2.52 0.12 2.25
N SER A 59 2.51 -0.74 3.28
CA SER A 59 2.05 -0.37 4.62
C SER A 59 2.84 0.82 5.18
N ASP A 60 4.17 0.77 5.10
CA ASP A 60 5.04 1.83 5.62
C ASP A 60 4.81 3.16 4.90
N VAL A 61 4.62 3.13 3.58
CA VAL A 61 4.31 4.32 2.77
C VAL A 61 2.94 4.90 3.14
N LEU A 62 1.92 4.06 3.28
CA LEU A 62 0.57 4.50 3.66
C LEU A 62 0.56 5.10 5.06
N THR A 63 1.16 4.43 6.05
CA THR A 63 1.27 4.93 7.43
C THR A 63 2.01 6.26 7.48
N SER A 64 3.16 6.36 6.81
CA SER A 64 3.94 7.60 6.77
C SER A 64 3.19 8.74 6.06
N GLY A 65 2.54 8.43 4.94
CA GLY A 65 1.78 9.41 4.17
C GLY A 65 0.54 9.92 4.88
N LEU A 66 -0.24 9.03 5.50
CA LEU A 66 -1.41 9.38 6.31
C LEU A 66 -1.01 10.26 7.50
N THR A 67 0.08 9.90 8.19
CA THR A 67 0.67 10.71 9.26
C THR A 67 1.01 12.13 8.78
N LEU A 68 1.61 12.27 7.60
CA LEU A 68 1.98 13.57 7.02
C LEU A 68 0.76 14.46 6.69
N ILE A 69 -0.39 13.87 6.39
CA ILE A 69 -1.64 14.62 6.10
C ILE A 69 -2.55 14.75 7.35
N GLY A 70 -2.09 14.30 8.52
CA GLY A 70 -2.83 14.40 9.78
C GLY A 70 -3.98 13.40 9.91
N ALA A 71 -3.89 12.25 9.23
CA ALA A 71 -4.85 11.16 9.32
C ALA A 71 -4.26 9.96 10.07
N ASP A 72 -5.11 9.27 10.83
CA ASP A 72 -4.71 8.04 11.54
C ASP A 72 -4.56 6.86 10.57
N ALA A 73 -3.58 6.00 10.86
CA ALA A 73 -3.34 4.74 10.17
C ALA A 73 -3.46 3.58 11.18
N PRO A 74 -4.68 3.11 11.50
CA PRO A 74 -4.88 2.09 12.51
C PRO A 74 -4.27 0.75 12.07
N THR A 75 -3.72 0.00 13.02
CA THR A 75 -3.17 -1.33 12.77
C THR A 75 -4.25 -2.38 12.46
N GLU A 76 -5.50 -2.11 12.85
CA GLU A 76 -6.68 -2.95 12.61
C GLU A 76 -7.92 -2.05 12.46
N MET A 77 -8.78 -2.33 11.47
CA MET A 77 -10.09 -1.69 11.35
C MET A 77 -11.11 -2.52 12.12
N ARG A 78 -11.78 -1.90 13.11
CA ARG A 78 -12.86 -2.51 13.91
C ARG A 78 -14.19 -1.85 13.64
#